data_AF-A0A6L7W6U8-F1
#
_entry.id   AF-A0A6L7W6U8-F1
#
_cell.length_a   1.000
_cell.length_b   1.000
_cell.length_c   1.000
_cell.angle_alpha   90.00
_cell.angle_beta   90.00
_cell.angle_gamma   90.00
#
_symmetry.space_group_name_H-M   'P 1'
#
loop_
_entity.id
_entity.type
_entity.pdbx_description
1 polymer ?
#
loop_
_entity_poly.entity_id
_entity_poly.type
_entity_poly.pdbx_seq_one_letter_code
_entity_poly.pdbx_strand_id
1 'polypeptide(L)'
;MMSLPLSEEIQKYTVPWLQLDWPIDWPQIFDRPGDLVLEIGFGNGHFLSDMATARPDACFVGIERAWGSMRRLFRRLNALKLNHVRAIEGDAAFLLQHVFAPQSLSEIWINFSDPWPKERHHNRRLIQDTFVKILAERLKPGGEVTIATDHADYATWITDILTRQSDLQSIYATPSVHQLPGRTPTKYEQKAIDAGVPIHYFAWRRKSELSVETHIQKVGNMPNIVLEGAYQREDILTLIEQATDQVWRENHRDMQVVIKMTDIYCQLPDNHGLISVMVREGELAQYFGISLLFRKNNQLLVKLAPMGQPRPTWGVKKAVQKVADLILETHPHLWLASSTVGL
;
A
#
# COMPACT_ATOMS: atom_id res chain seq x y z
N MET A 1 20.36 21.92 -16.80
CA MET A 1 20.49 20.77 -15.88
C MET A 1 19.78 19.61 -16.52
N MET A 2 20.47 18.50 -16.82
CA MET A 2 19.82 17.30 -17.38
C MET A 2 18.91 16.69 -16.30
N SER A 3 17.67 16.37 -16.66
CA SER A 3 16.77 15.61 -15.79
C SER A 3 17.37 14.23 -15.52
N LEU A 4 17.21 13.72 -14.30
CA LEU A 4 17.66 12.36 -13.98
C LEU A 4 16.89 11.35 -14.85
N PRO A 5 17.50 10.22 -15.23
CA PRO A 5 16.76 9.10 -15.79
C PRO A 5 15.61 8.69 -14.86
N LEU A 6 14.46 8.31 -15.43
CA LEU A 6 13.28 7.90 -14.64
C LEU A 6 13.60 6.77 -13.64
N SER A 7 14.50 5.85 -13.98
CA SER A 7 14.95 4.78 -13.08
C SER A 7 15.60 5.31 -11.80
N GLU A 8 16.42 6.34 -11.90
CA GLU A 8 17.08 6.98 -10.74
C GLU A 8 16.07 7.77 -9.92
N GLU A 9 15.12 8.46 -10.57
CA GLU A 9 14.04 9.15 -9.88
C GLU A 9 13.16 8.18 -9.07
N ILE A 10 12.80 7.04 -9.67
CA ILE A 10 12.04 5.97 -8.99
C ILE A 10 12.80 5.47 -7.78
N GLN A 11 14.08 5.12 -7.95
CA GLN A 11 14.91 4.59 -6.86
C GLN A 11 15.06 5.61 -5.71
N LYS A 12 15.19 6.89 -6.04
CA LYS A 12 15.39 7.96 -5.07
C LYS A 12 14.14 8.29 -4.27
N TYR A 13 12.99 8.39 -4.93
CA TYR A 13 11.77 8.93 -4.30
C TYR A 13 10.77 7.87 -3.87
N THR A 14 10.84 6.64 -4.40
CA THR A 14 9.89 5.58 -4.05
C THR A 14 10.35 4.82 -2.81
N VAL A 15 9.43 4.48 -1.91
CA VAL A 15 9.72 3.56 -0.80
C VAL A 15 9.37 2.14 -1.22
N PRO A 16 10.31 1.16 -1.15
CA PRO A 16 10.03 -0.25 -1.46
C PRO A 16 9.28 -0.93 -0.30
N TRP A 17 8.12 -0.39 0.08
CA TRP A 17 7.42 -0.70 1.31
C TRP A 17 7.07 -2.19 1.48
N LEU A 18 6.79 -2.93 0.40
CA LEU A 18 6.56 -4.38 0.46
C LEU A 18 7.77 -5.17 1.00
N GLN A 19 8.98 -4.66 0.80
CA GLN A 19 10.25 -5.29 1.17
C GLN A 19 10.77 -4.83 2.54
N LEU A 20 10.01 -4.01 3.27
CA LEU A 20 10.42 -3.45 4.56
C LEU A 20 9.57 -4.03 5.70
N ASP A 21 10.11 -4.01 6.91
CA ASP A 21 9.32 -4.31 8.11
C ASP A 21 8.21 -3.27 8.28
N TRP A 22 7.07 -3.71 8.79
CA TRP A 22 5.91 -2.86 9.05
C TRP A 22 5.61 -2.79 10.54
N PRO A 23 5.38 -1.61 11.12
CA PRO A 23 5.51 -0.29 10.48
C PRO A 23 6.95 0.03 10.08
N ILE A 24 7.10 0.90 9.06
CA ILE A 24 8.41 1.34 8.55
C ILE A 24 9.12 2.24 9.57
N ASP A 25 10.43 2.07 9.72
CA ASP A 25 11.32 3.02 10.38
C ASP A 25 11.57 4.24 9.47
N TRP A 26 10.68 5.22 9.53
CA TRP A 26 10.75 6.42 8.71
C TRP A 26 12.02 7.25 8.90
N PRO A 27 12.51 7.49 10.13
CA PRO A 27 13.83 8.11 10.34
C PRO A 27 14.95 7.43 9.54
N GLN A 28 14.96 6.10 9.47
CA GLN A 28 15.94 5.37 8.67
C GLN A 28 15.77 5.61 7.15
N ILE A 29 14.53 5.70 6.65
CA ILE A 29 14.26 5.95 5.21
C ILE A 29 14.72 7.34 4.77
N PHE A 30 14.59 8.33 5.64
CA PHE A 30 15.02 9.70 5.35
C PHE A 30 16.49 9.97 5.70
N ASP A 31 17.13 9.06 6.45
CA ASP A 31 18.48 9.25 7.02
C ASP A 31 18.60 10.55 7.84
N ARG A 32 17.51 10.90 8.53
CA ARG A 32 17.43 12.08 9.40
C ARG A 32 16.21 12.00 10.32
N PRO A 33 16.27 12.67 11.48
CA PRO A 33 15.07 12.96 12.24
C PRO A 33 14.24 14.08 11.56
N GLY A 34 12.97 14.17 11.95
CA GLY A 34 12.06 15.23 11.54
C GLY A 34 10.61 14.87 11.82
N ASP A 35 9.75 15.89 11.84
CA ASP A 35 8.32 15.66 11.84
C ASP A 35 7.89 14.96 10.54
N LEU A 36 7.09 13.92 10.67
CA LEU A 36 6.62 13.14 9.54
C LEU A 36 5.25 13.66 9.10
N VAL A 37 5.20 14.23 7.90
CA VAL A 37 4.01 14.82 7.29
C VAL A 37 3.55 13.90 6.15
N LEU A 38 2.28 13.51 6.17
CA LEU A 38 1.68 12.66 5.15
C LEU A 38 0.69 13.46 4.29
N GLU A 39 0.77 13.34 2.96
CA GLU A 39 -0.34 13.70 2.05
C GLU A 39 -0.93 12.44 1.41
N ILE A 40 -2.24 12.27 1.53
CA ILE A 40 -2.99 11.18 0.91
C ILE A 40 -3.70 11.70 -0.34
N GLY A 41 -3.42 11.08 -1.49
CA GLY A 41 -4.00 11.47 -2.78
C GLY A 41 -3.37 12.76 -3.31
N PHE A 42 -2.03 12.85 -3.34
CA PHE A 42 -1.32 14.07 -3.71
C PHE A 42 -1.52 14.49 -5.17
N GLY A 43 -2.08 13.64 -6.04
CA GLY A 43 -2.36 13.95 -7.43
C GLY A 43 -1.10 14.39 -8.19
N ASN A 44 -1.05 15.63 -8.65
CA ASN A 44 0.13 16.14 -9.38
C ASN A 44 1.32 16.49 -8.49
N GLY A 45 1.18 16.39 -7.17
CA GLY A 45 2.27 16.59 -6.21
C GLY A 45 2.64 18.06 -5.98
N HIS A 46 1.85 19.01 -6.47
CA HIS A 46 2.11 20.44 -6.27
C HIS A 46 2.09 20.79 -4.79
N PHE A 47 0.99 20.46 -4.11
CA PHE A 47 0.82 20.74 -2.68
C PHE A 47 1.95 20.11 -1.85
N LEU A 48 2.19 18.80 -2.00
CA LEU A 48 3.30 18.09 -1.36
C LEU A 48 4.65 18.80 -1.52
N SER A 49 5.00 19.14 -2.76
CA SER A 49 6.31 19.74 -3.06
C SER A 49 6.43 21.17 -2.55
N ASP A 50 5.34 21.93 -2.55
CA ASP A 50 5.32 23.32 -2.10
C ASP A 50 5.43 23.35 -0.56
N MET A 51 4.71 22.46 0.14
CA MET A 51 4.88 22.24 1.58
C MET A 51 6.32 21.84 1.93
N ALA A 52 6.90 20.89 1.19
CA ALA A 52 8.25 20.41 1.42
C ALA A 52 9.31 21.50 1.15
N THR A 53 9.06 22.38 0.18
CA THR A 53 9.93 23.54 -0.08
C THR A 53 9.89 24.54 1.07
N ALA A 54 8.70 24.78 1.64
CA ALA A 54 8.52 25.72 2.75
C ALA A 54 9.06 25.19 4.09
N ARG A 55 9.17 23.86 4.26
CA ARG A 55 9.54 23.20 5.53
C ARG A 55 10.67 22.18 5.33
N PRO A 56 11.92 22.63 5.16
CA PRO A 56 13.08 21.74 4.94
C PRO A 56 13.48 20.90 6.16
N ASP A 57 12.93 21.23 7.34
CA ASP A 57 13.12 20.57 8.63
C ASP A 57 12.22 19.33 8.82
N ALA A 58 11.07 19.27 8.15
CA ALA A 58 10.16 18.13 8.15
C ALA A 58 10.52 17.07 7.09
N CYS A 59 9.92 15.88 7.21
CA CYS A 59 10.01 14.77 6.25
C CYS A 59 8.62 14.48 5.69
N PHE A 60 8.49 14.40 4.36
CA PHE A 60 7.20 14.31 3.69
C PHE A 60 7.02 12.97 3.00
N VAL A 61 5.85 12.36 3.19
CA VAL A 61 5.44 11.16 2.48
C VAL A 61 4.17 11.45 1.70
N GLY A 62 4.14 11.08 0.42
CA GLY A 62 2.94 11.11 -0.40
C GLY A 62 2.41 9.70 -0.67
N ILE A 63 1.11 9.48 -0.55
CA ILE A 63 0.44 8.25 -1.02
C ILE A 63 -0.41 8.58 -2.25
N GLU A 64 -0.29 7.78 -3.31
CA GLU A 64 -1.08 7.94 -4.54
C GLU A 64 -1.24 6.59 -5.25
N ARG A 65 -2.36 6.35 -5.93
CA ARG A 65 -2.61 5.11 -6.69
C ARG A 65 -2.17 5.23 -8.15
N ALA A 66 -2.21 6.43 -8.70
CA ALA A 66 -1.90 6.65 -10.11
C ALA A 66 -0.38 6.78 -10.36
N TRP A 67 0.22 5.80 -11.03
CA TRP A 67 1.63 5.86 -11.43
C TRP A 67 2.00 7.11 -12.24
N GLY A 68 1.08 7.58 -13.09
CA GLY A 68 1.27 8.83 -13.83
C GLY A 68 1.45 10.06 -12.93
N SER A 69 0.79 10.08 -11.77
CA SER A 69 0.91 11.11 -10.74
C SER A 69 2.26 11.02 -10.01
N MET A 70 2.68 9.81 -9.61
CA MET A 70 4.02 9.56 -9.03
C MET A 70 5.13 10.12 -9.92
N ARG A 71 5.09 9.83 -11.22
CA ARG A 71 6.10 10.33 -12.18
C ARG A 71 6.13 11.87 -12.27
N ARG A 72 4.98 12.53 -12.17
CA ARG A 72 4.91 14.01 -12.17
C ARG A 72 5.50 14.59 -10.89
N LEU A 73 5.20 13.98 -9.75
CA LEU A 73 5.81 14.35 -8.47
C LEU A 73 7.34 14.21 -8.55
N PHE A 74 7.87 13.08 -9.01
CA PHE A 74 9.33 12.85 -9.07
C PHE A 74 10.08 13.90 -9.88
N ARG A 75 9.57 14.22 -11.08
CA ARG A 75 10.13 15.28 -11.92
C ARG A 75 10.15 16.63 -11.19
N ARG A 76 9.11 16.93 -10.42
CA ARG A 76 8.98 18.18 -9.66
C ARG A 76 9.95 18.21 -8.48
N LEU A 77 10.03 17.12 -7.70
CA LEU A 77 10.98 16.98 -6.60
C LEU A 77 12.43 17.14 -7.09
N ASN A 78 12.74 16.55 -8.25
CA ASN A 78 14.05 16.68 -8.88
C ASN A 78 14.36 18.11 -9.31
N ALA A 79 13.42 18.79 -9.98
CA ALA A 79 13.58 20.19 -10.37
C ALA A 79 13.79 21.13 -9.16
N LEU A 80 13.10 20.86 -8.06
CA LEU A 80 13.20 21.62 -6.81
C LEU A 80 14.35 21.14 -5.89
N LYS A 81 15.06 20.06 -6.27
CA LYS A 81 16.14 19.43 -5.50
C LYS A 81 15.73 19.03 -4.07
N LEU A 82 14.48 18.59 -3.90
CA LEU A 82 13.94 18.15 -2.61
C LEU A 82 14.39 16.72 -2.33
N ASN A 83 15.05 16.49 -1.20
CA ASN A 83 15.59 15.17 -0.81
C ASN A 83 14.86 14.54 0.39
N HIS A 84 14.01 15.32 1.06
CA HIS A 84 13.20 14.96 2.23
C HIS A 84 11.73 14.69 1.89
N VAL A 85 11.48 14.22 0.65
CA VAL A 85 10.16 13.75 0.20
C VAL A 85 10.29 12.32 -0.30
N ARG A 86 9.34 11.46 0.06
CA ARG A 86 9.18 10.10 -0.44
C ARG A 86 7.74 9.88 -0.90
N ALA A 87 7.53 8.91 -1.77
CA ALA A 87 6.21 8.54 -2.23
C ALA A 87 6.01 7.02 -2.20
N ILE A 88 4.77 6.62 -1.92
CA ILE A 88 4.31 5.24 -1.97
C ILE A 88 3.14 5.14 -2.94
N GLU A 89 3.19 4.13 -3.80
CA GLU A 89 2.06 3.71 -4.61
C GLU A 89 1.25 2.63 -3.89
N GLY A 90 -0.06 2.85 -3.73
CA GLY A 90 -0.97 1.86 -3.11
C GLY A 90 -2.24 2.45 -2.50
N ASP A 91 -3.04 1.58 -1.87
CA ASP A 91 -4.25 1.98 -1.15
C ASP A 91 -3.92 2.71 0.16
N ALA A 92 -4.52 3.88 0.36
CA ALA A 92 -4.20 4.74 1.48
C ALA A 92 -4.63 4.19 2.83
N ALA A 93 -5.79 3.52 2.91
CA ALA A 93 -6.27 2.95 4.16
C ALA A 93 -5.35 1.79 4.60
N PHE A 94 -5.00 0.92 3.66
CA PHE A 94 -4.06 -0.17 3.90
C PHE A 94 -2.68 0.35 4.35
N LEU A 95 -2.10 1.28 3.58
CA LEU A 95 -0.79 1.82 3.88
C LEU A 95 -0.77 2.56 5.23
N LEU A 96 -1.76 3.40 5.51
CA LEU A 96 -1.85 4.12 6.77
C LEU A 96 -1.96 3.15 7.96
N GLN A 97 -2.74 2.07 7.82
CA GLN A 97 -2.93 1.08 8.86
C GLN A 97 -1.65 0.28 9.15
N HIS A 98 -0.89 -0.10 8.12
CA HIS A 98 0.20 -1.07 8.28
C HIS A 98 1.60 -0.45 8.24
N VAL A 99 1.81 0.56 7.40
CA VAL A 99 3.14 1.07 7.08
C VAL A 99 3.58 2.18 8.03
N PHE A 100 2.62 2.90 8.63
CA PHE A 100 2.90 3.94 9.62
C PHE A 100 2.67 3.39 11.03
N ALA A 101 3.60 3.67 11.93
CA ALA A 101 3.44 3.28 13.32
C ALA A 101 2.33 4.12 13.98
N PRO A 102 1.62 3.59 14.98
CA PRO A 102 0.81 4.42 15.85
C PRO A 102 1.64 5.57 16.42
N GLN A 103 1.01 6.74 16.54
CA GLN A 103 1.66 7.93 17.08
C GLN A 103 2.95 8.37 16.36
N SER A 104 3.08 8.16 15.04
CA SER A 104 4.30 8.53 14.30
C SER A 104 4.16 9.76 13.40
N LEU A 105 2.94 10.10 12.97
CA LEU A 105 2.67 11.22 12.07
C LEU A 105 2.40 12.49 12.86
N SER A 106 3.03 13.60 12.47
CA SER A 106 2.77 14.92 13.04
C SER A 106 1.61 15.61 12.31
N GLU A 107 1.50 15.38 10.99
CA GLU A 107 0.44 15.95 10.16
C GLU A 107 -0.05 14.96 9.10
N ILE A 108 -1.34 15.02 8.77
CA ILE A 108 -1.94 14.32 7.64
C ILE A 108 -2.78 15.32 6.81
N TRP A 109 -2.58 15.32 5.50
CA TRP A 109 -3.30 16.16 4.55
C TRP A 109 -4.09 15.31 3.56
N ILE A 110 -5.37 15.65 3.37
CA ILE A 110 -6.27 14.98 2.42
C ILE A 110 -7.01 16.06 1.64
N ASN A 111 -6.55 16.31 0.42
CA ASN A 111 -7.05 17.40 -0.41
C ASN A 111 -7.96 16.86 -1.52
N PHE A 112 -9.24 17.26 -1.53
CA PHE A 112 -10.18 17.01 -2.64
C PHE A 112 -10.33 15.53 -3.01
N SER A 113 -10.39 14.65 -2.00
CA SER A 113 -10.70 13.24 -2.22
C SER A 113 -12.06 13.05 -2.91
N ASP A 114 -12.21 11.97 -3.68
CA ASP A 114 -13.40 11.74 -4.50
C ASP A 114 -14.70 11.76 -3.66
N PRO A 115 -15.67 12.65 -3.98
CA PRO A 115 -16.87 12.83 -3.15
C PRO A 115 -17.93 11.75 -3.38
N TRP A 116 -17.84 10.99 -4.48
CA TRP A 116 -18.80 9.95 -4.87
C TRP A 116 -20.27 10.38 -4.66
N PRO A 117 -20.81 11.31 -5.48
CA PRO A 117 -22.08 11.99 -5.18
C PRO A 117 -23.33 11.11 -5.22
N LYS A 118 -23.23 9.90 -5.80
CA LYS A 118 -24.36 8.97 -5.86
C LYS A 118 -24.41 8.17 -4.56
N GLU A 119 -25.57 8.12 -3.92
CA GLU A 119 -25.78 7.43 -2.64
C GLU A 119 -25.23 6.00 -2.60
N ARG A 120 -25.52 5.21 -3.64
CA ARG A 120 -25.00 3.84 -3.81
C ARG A 120 -23.47 3.72 -3.88
N HIS A 121 -22.74 4.83 -3.97
CA HIS A 121 -21.28 4.89 -3.99
C HIS A 121 -20.70 5.55 -2.72
N HIS A 122 -21.51 5.94 -1.74
CA HIS A 122 -21.02 6.58 -0.51
C HIS A 122 -20.03 5.68 0.25
N ASN A 123 -20.17 4.36 0.15
CA ASN A 123 -19.21 3.40 0.71
C ASN A 123 -17.81 3.47 0.06
N ARG A 124 -17.64 4.18 -1.06
CA ARG A 124 -16.36 4.42 -1.73
C ARG A 124 -15.69 5.73 -1.31
N ARG A 125 -16.37 6.58 -0.54
CA ARG A 125 -15.76 7.78 0.04
C ARG A 125 -14.60 7.36 0.93
N LEU A 126 -13.47 8.05 0.81
CA LEU A 126 -12.29 7.77 1.63
C LEU A 126 -12.58 8.05 3.11
N ILE A 127 -13.27 9.16 3.39
CA ILE A 127 -13.61 9.53 4.76
C ILE A 127 -14.79 8.67 5.24
N GLN A 128 -14.46 7.68 6.07
CA GLN A 128 -15.38 6.76 6.76
C GLN A 128 -15.01 6.71 8.24
N ASP A 129 -15.92 6.26 9.10
CA ASP A 129 -15.67 6.11 10.54
C ASP A 129 -14.40 5.29 10.84
N THR A 130 -14.20 4.17 10.14
CA THR A 130 -13.01 3.32 10.31
C THR A 130 -11.72 4.02 9.88
N PHE A 131 -11.76 4.76 8.77
CA PHE A 131 -10.59 5.46 8.25
C PHE A 131 -10.19 6.62 9.15
N VAL A 132 -11.15 7.40 9.68
CA VAL A 132 -10.85 8.49 10.62
C VAL A 132 -10.30 7.98 11.94
N LYS A 133 -10.78 6.84 12.43
CA LYS A 133 -10.18 6.18 13.59
C LYS A 133 -8.69 5.86 13.34
N ILE A 134 -8.37 5.27 12.19
CA ILE A 134 -6.98 4.97 11.81
C ILE A 134 -6.15 6.27 11.73
N LEU A 135 -6.68 7.33 11.11
CA LEU A 135 -6.02 8.64 11.07
C LEU A 135 -5.63 9.10 12.48
N ALA A 136 -6.58 9.09 13.42
CA ALA A 136 -6.35 9.47 14.81
C ALA A 136 -5.26 8.60 15.48
N GLU A 137 -5.31 7.28 15.32
CA GLU A 137 -4.34 6.37 15.94
C GLU A 137 -2.90 6.61 15.46
N ARG A 138 -2.69 6.95 14.18
CA ARG A 138 -1.36 7.19 13.60
C ARG A 138 -0.75 8.55 13.97
N LEU A 139 -1.56 9.44 14.55
CA LEU A 139 -1.33 10.87 14.48
C LEU A 139 -0.52 11.60 15.58
N LYS A 140 0.37 11.04 16.41
CA LYS A 140 1.01 11.72 17.59
C LYS A 140 0.08 12.55 18.53
N PRO A 141 0.33 12.61 19.83
CA PRO A 141 -0.37 13.57 20.69
C PRO A 141 -0.19 15.00 20.15
N GLY A 142 -1.29 15.71 19.91
CA GLY A 142 -1.27 17.06 19.34
C GLY A 142 -1.05 17.15 17.83
N GLY A 143 -0.85 16.03 17.12
CA GLY A 143 -0.76 16.04 15.66
C GLY A 143 -2.11 16.34 14.98
N GLU A 144 -2.06 16.75 13.72
CA GLU A 144 -3.20 17.34 13.02
C GLU A 144 -3.54 16.62 11.72
N VAL A 145 -4.84 16.43 11.47
CA VAL A 145 -5.35 16.05 10.15
C VAL A 145 -6.10 17.22 9.55
N THR A 146 -5.76 17.55 8.31
CA THR A 146 -6.47 18.55 7.51
C THR A 146 -7.12 17.89 6.30
N ILE A 147 -8.43 18.06 6.18
CA ILE A 147 -9.23 17.58 5.05
C ILE A 147 -9.83 18.79 4.32
N ALA A 148 -9.73 18.83 2.99
CA ALA A 148 -10.32 19.88 2.16
C ALA A 148 -11.28 19.30 1.12
N THR A 149 -12.44 19.95 0.93
CA THR A 149 -13.38 19.62 -0.17
C THR A 149 -14.16 20.85 -0.61
N ASP A 150 -14.46 20.95 -1.90
CA ASP A 150 -15.37 21.92 -2.52
C ASP A 150 -16.79 21.37 -2.72
N HIS A 151 -17.06 20.14 -2.25
CA HIS A 151 -18.34 19.47 -2.43
C HIS A 151 -19.19 19.54 -1.16
N ALA A 152 -20.27 20.33 -1.18
CA ALA A 152 -21.12 20.58 -0.01
C ALA A 152 -21.65 19.31 0.68
N ASP A 153 -22.24 18.37 -0.06
CA ASP A 153 -22.77 17.13 0.56
C ASP A 153 -21.67 16.26 1.18
N TYR A 154 -20.46 16.31 0.62
CA TYR A 154 -19.33 15.57 1.17
C TYR A 154 -18.77 16.29 2.39
N ALA A 155 -18.80 17.63 2.43
CA ALA A 155 -18.47 18.40 3.62
C ALA A 155 -19.44 18.08 4.79
N THR A 156 -20.74 17.96 4.52
CA THR A 156 -21.72 17.50 5.53
C THR A 156 -21.36 16.10 6.03
N TRP A 157 -21.09 15.17 5.12
CA TRP A 157 -20.66 13.81 5.46
C TRP A 157 -19.38 13.77 6.33
N ILE A 158 -18.37 14.56 5.97
CA ILE A 158 -17.11 14.67 6.74
C ILE A 158 -17.39 15.26 8.13
N THR A 159 -18.28 16.26 8.23
CA THR A 159 -18.71 16.84 9.52
C THR A 159 -19.31 15.76 10.42
N ASP A 160 -20.24 14.96 9.91
CA ASP A 160 -20.93 13.92 10.68
C ASP A 160 -19.98 12.82 11.16
N ILE A 161 -18.99 12.45 10.36
CA ILE A 161 -17.97 11.47 10.78
C ILE A 161 -17.04 12.08 11.82
N LEU A 162 -16.44 13.24 11.55
CA LEU A 162 -15.47 13.84 12.46
C LEU A 162 -16.07 14.15 13.84
N THR A 163 -17.31 14.65 13.88
CA THR A 163 -17.99 14.97 15.14
C THR A 163 -18.34 13.73 15.98
N ARG A 164 -18.44 12.54 15.37
CA ARG A 164 -18.61 11.27 16.08
C ARG A 164 -17.29 10.68 16.61
N GLN A 165 -16.14 11.21 16.19
CA GLN A 165 -14.83 10.69 16.59
C GLN A 165 -14.32 11.40 17.85
N SER A 166 -14.17 10.64 18.93
CA SER A 166 -13.81 11.19 20.26
C SER A 166 -12.38 11.71 20.34
N ASP A 167 -11.46 11.13 19.58
CA ASP A 167 -10.02 11.31 19.73
C ASP A 167 -9.48 12.53 19.00
N LEU A 168 -10.28 13.10 18.10
CA LEU A 168 -9.99 14.32 17.37
C LEU A 168 -10.88 15.46 17.87
N GLN A 169 -10.41 16.69 17.71
CA GLN A 169 -11.19 17.91 17.90
C GLN A 169 -10.88 18.91 16.82
N SER A 170 -11.88 19.68 16.39
CA SER A 170 -11.63 20.83 15.53
C SER A 170 -10.67 21.81 16.22
N ILE A 171 -9.71 22.36 15.46
CA ILE A 171 -8.86 23.46 15.94
C ILE A 171 -9.59 24.81 15.92
N TYR A 172 -10.72 24.87 15.23
CA TYR A 172 -11.57 26.04 15.12
C TYR A 172 -12.85 25.89 15.94
N ALA A 173 -13.58 27.00 16.13
CA ALA A 173 -14.85 27.00 16.85
C ALA A 173 -15.96 26.20 16.15
N THR A 174 -15.82 25.95 14.84
CA THR A 174 -16.75 25.17 14.01
C THR A 174 -16.07 23.90 13.48
N PRO A 175 -16.83 22.88 13.05
CA PRO A 175 -16.26 21.67 12.44
C PRO A 175 -15.42 21.93 11.19
N SER A 176 -15.79 22.95 10.40
CA SER A 176 -15.05 23.40 9.22
C SER A 176 -15.01 24.92 9.11
N VAL A 177 -14.03 25.42 8.37
CA VAL A 177 -13.89 26.84 7.99
C VAL A 177 -13.77 26.97 6.47
N HIS A 178 -14.02 28.17 5.94
CA HIS A 178 -13.95 28.44 4.48
C HIS A 178 -12.62 29.02 4.00
N GLN A 179 -11.71 29.31 4.94
CA GLN A 179 -10.39 29.85 4.64
C GLN A 179 -9.37 29.16 5.53
N LEU A 180 -8.25 28.77 4.94
CA LEU A 180 -7.12 28.17 5.64
C LEU A 180 -5.84 28.83 5.12
N PRO A 181 -5.44 30.00 5.69
CA PRO A 181 -4.30 30.78 5.21
C PRO A 181 -2.96 30.11 5.56
N GLY A 182 -1.87 30.62 4.98
CA GLY A 182 -0.50 30.18 5.31
C GLY A 182 0.02 28.97 4.53
N ARG A 183 -0.66 28.60 3.44
CA ARG A 183 -0.28 27.49 2.56
C ARG A 183 -0.50 27.85 1.10
N THR A 184 0.19 27.15 0.21
CA THR A 184 -0.02 27.29 -1.23
C THR A 184 -1.33 26.59 -1.63
N PRO A 185 -2.23 27.27 -2.36
CA PRO A 185 -3.45 26.63 -2.83
C PRO A 185 -3.17 25.46 -3.78
N THR A 186 -3.92 24.36 -3.64
CA THR A 186 -3.91 23.28 -4.62
C THR A 186 -4.53 23.74 -5.95
N LYS A 187 -4.32 22.96 -7.01
CA LYS A 187 -5.00 23.20 -8.30
C LYS A 187 -6.53 23.22 -8.16
N TYR A 188 -7.09 22.34 -7.33
CA TYR A 188 -8.53 22.25 -7.13
C TYR A 188 -9.04 23.42 -6.30
N GLU A 189 -8.25 23.89 -5.32
CA GLU A 189 -8.57 25.11 -4.56
C GLU A 189 -8.63 26.32 -5.47
N GLN A 190 -7.61 26.51 -6.30
CA GLN A 190 -7.60 27.64 -7.23
C GLN A 190 -8.81 27.58 -8.17
N LYS A 191 -9.13 26.40 -8.70
CA LYS A 191 -10.31 26.21 -9.55
C LYS A 191 -11.63 26.54 -8.84
N ALA A 192 -11.79 26.10 -7.59
CA ALA A 192 -12.98 26.38 -6.80
C ALA A 192 -13.08 27.87 -6.45
N ILE A 193 -11.97 28.50 -6.07
CA ILE A 193 -11.86 29.95 -5.83
C ILE A 193 -12.26 30.74 -7.07
N ASP A 194 -11.69 30.41 -8.24
CA ASP A 194 -11.98 31.07 -9.52
C ASP A 194 -13.45 30.91 -9.92
N ALA A 195 -14.09 29.80 -9.53
CA ALA A 195 -15.50 29.52 -9.78
C ALA A 195 -16.44 30.08 -8.70
N GLY A 196 -15.92 30.71 -7.64
CA GLY A 196 -16.71 31.18 -6.50
C GLY A 196 -17.37 30.06 -5.68
N VAL A 197 -16.87 28.82 -5.79
CA VAL A 197 -17.37 27.67 -5.04
C VAL A 197 -16.74 27.68 -3.64
N PRO A 198 -17.54 27.68 -2.56
CA PRO A 198 -17.02 27.60 -1.21
C PRO A 198 -16.24 26.31 -0.99
N ILE A 199 -15.07 26.43 -0.36
CA ILE A 199 -14.27 25.29 0.05
C ILE A 199 -14.49 25.08 1.55
N HIS A 200 -14.57 23.83 1.99
CA HIS A 200 -14.66 23.44 3.39
C HIS A 200 -13.33 22.83 3.82
N TYR A 201 -12.71 23.45 4.83
CA TYR A 201 -11.49 22.97 5.48
C TYR A 201 -11.80 22.44 6.86
N PHE A 202 -11.46 21.18 7.10
CA PHE A 202 -11.55 20.51 8.38
C PHE A 202 -10.13 20.34 8.92
N ALA A 203 -9.72 21.19 9.85
CA ALA A 203 -8.45 21.03 10.54
C ALA A 203 -8.71 20.55 11.96
N TRP A 204 -8.29 19.32 12.25
CA TRP A 204 -8.63 18.61 13.47
C TRP A 204 -7.36 18.07 14.13
N ARG A 205 -7.26 18.24 15.45
CA ARG A 205 -6.11 17.87 16.25
C ARG A 205 -6.42 16.66 17.13
N ARG A 206 -5.45 15.77 17.29
CA ARG A 206 -5.51 14.66 18.25
C ARG A 206 -5.42 15.16 19.69
N LYS A 207 -6.37 14.77 20.54
CA LYS A 207 -6.52 15.26 21.92
C LYS A 207 -5.47 14.75 22.90
N SER A 208 -5.14 13.46 22.87
CA SER A 208 -4.25 12.84 23.86
C SER A 208 -3.61 11.52 23.37
N GLU A 209 -2.69 11.01 24.18
CA GLU A 209 -2.07 9.69 23.99
C GLU A 209 -3.14 8.58 24.06
N LEU A 210 -3.08 7.67 23.08
CA LEU A 210 -3.83 6.41 23.11
C LEU A 210 -2.81 5.29 23.12
N SER A 211 -2.91 4.35 24.06
CA SER A 211 -2.16 3.10 23.97
C SER A 211 -2.74 2.27 22.83
N VAL A 212 -2.11 2.34 21.67
CA VAL A 212 -2.41 1.47 20.53
C VAL A 212 -1.33 0.40 20.51
N GLU A 213 -1.71 -0.86 20.70
CA GLU A 213 -0.77 -1.96 20.54
C GLU A 213 -0.20 -1.95 19.12
N THR A 214 1.12 -1.90 19.02
CA THR A 214 1.83 -1.93 17.74
C THR A 214 2.38 -3.32 17.53
N HIS A 215 1.89 -4.00 16.50
CA HIS A 215 2.44 -5.29 16.09
C HIS A 215 3.41 -5.09 14.92
N ILE A 216 4.69 -5.39 15.13
CA ILE A 216 5.69 -5.35 14.06
C ILE A 216 5.54 -6.60 13.20
N GLN A 217 5.12 -6.41 11.95
CA GLN A 217 5.13 -7.43 10.93
C GLN A 217 6.49 -7.41 10.21
N LYS A 218 7.35 -8.35 10.57
CA LYS A 218 8.64 -8.53 9.90
C LYS A 218 8.50 -9.11 8.50
N VAL A 219 9.40 -8.75 7.60
CA VAL A 219 9.57 -9.44 6.32
C VAL A 219 9.96 -10.89 6.61
N GLY A 220 9.11 -11.84 6.22
CA GLY A 220 9.39 -13.26 6.38
C GLY A 220 10.42 -13.79 5.37
N ASN A 221 10.86 -15.03 5.57
CA ASN A 221 11.65 -15.74 4.56
C ASN A 221 10.80 -16.05 3.33
N MET A 222 11.44 -16.09 2.15
CA MET A 222 10.76 -16.50 0.92
C MET A 222 10.31 -17.97 1.01
N PRO A 223 9.01 -18.26 0.85
CA PRO A 223 8.49 -19.62 0.96
C PRO A 223 9.00 -20.50 -0.18
N ASN A 224 9.44 -21.70 0.19
CA ASN A 224 9.75 -22.78 -0.72
C ASN A 224 9.36 -24.13 -0.12
N ILE A 225 9.10 -25.08 -1.02
CA ILE A 225 8.77 -26.47 -0.74
C ILE A 225 9.63 -27.34 -1.66
N VAL A 226 10.23 -28.37 -1.11
CA VAL A 226 10.93 -29.42 -1.87
C VAL A 226 10.07 -30.69 -1.81
N LEU A 227 9.70 -31.19 -2.97
CA LEU A 227 9.07 -32.48 -3.16
C LEU A 227 10.11 -33.47 -3.68
N GLU A 228 10.04 -34.71 -3.20
CA GLU A 228 10.92 -35.81 -3.61
C GLU A 228 10.10 -37.01 -4.04
N GLY A 229 10.58 -37.75 -5.03
CA GLY A 229 9.94 -38.98 -5.50
C GLY A 229 9.90 -39.08 -7.01
N ALA A 230 9.42 -40.20 -7.55
CA ALA A 230 9.38 -40.39 -9.00
C ALA A 230 8.27 -39.54 -9.64
N TYR A 231 8.61 -38.81 -10.71
CA TYR A 231 7.65 -38.06 -11.53
C TYR A 231 8.18 -37.92 -12.97
N GLN A 232 7.27 -37.74 -13.92
CA GLN A 232 7.61 -37.21 -15.25
C GLN A 232 7.37 -35.71 -15.26
N ARG A 233 8.25 -34.96 -15.92
CA ARG A 233 8.21 -33.49 -15.88
C ARG A 233 7.02 -32.96 -16.67
N GLU A 234 6.77 -33.59 -17.80
CA GLU A 234 5.70 -33.27 -18.74
C GLU A 234 4.34 -33.41 -18.03
N ASP A 235 4.14 -34.46 -17.24
CA ASP A 235 2.92 -34.67 -16.46
C ASP A 235 2.66 -33.54 -15.45
N ILE A 236 3.71 -33.08 -14.76
CA ILE A 236 3.62 -31.95 -13.82
C ILE A 236 3.28 -30.65 -14.57
N LEU A 237 3.93 -30.39 -15.70
CA LEU A 237 3.67 -29.18 -16.48
C LEU A 237 2.25 -29.18 -17.06
N THR A 238 1.78 -30.32 -17.58
CA THR A 238 0.42 -30.47 -18.10
C THR A 238 -0.63 -30.33 -17.00
N LEU A 239 -0.40 -30.91 -15.81
CA LEU A 239 -1.28 -30.71 -14.65
C LEU A 239 -1.42 -29.22 -14.33
N ILE A 240 -0.30 -28.51 -14.25
CA ILE A 240 -0.29 -27.09 -13.90
C ILE A 240 -0.99 -26.28 -14.99
N GLU A 241 -0.73 -26.56 -16.26
CA GLU A 241 -1.43 -25.94 -17.41
C GLU A 241 -2.95 -26.14 -17.35
N GLN A 242 -3.41 -27.35 -17.01
CA GLN A 242 -4.83 -27.65 -16.82
C GLN A 242 -5.45 -26.93 -15.60
N ALA A 243 -4.63 -26.59 -14.60
CA ALA A 243 -5.01 -25.83 -13.42
C ALA A 243 -4.92 -24.30 -13.60
N THR A 244 -4.68 -23.82 -14.82
CA THR A 244 -4.80 -22.38 -15.14
C THR A 244 -6.19 -21.88 -14.72
N ASP A 245 -6.25 -20.63 -14.24
CA ASP A 245 -7.48 -20.03 -13.68
C ASP A 245 -8.02 -20.69 -12.40
N GLN A 246 -7.32 -21.64 -11.78
CA GLN A 246 -7.73 -22.18 -10.49
C GLN A 246 -7.77 -21.06 -9.43
N VAL A 247 -8.88 -21.03 -8.68
CA VAL A 247 -9.12 -20.06 -7.60
C VAL A 247 -9.34 -20.79 -6.29
N TRP A 248 -8.48 -20.51 -5.31
CA TRP A 248 -8.70 -20.90 -3.93
C TRP A 248 -9.22 -19.72 -3.11
N ARG A 249 -10.15 -20.02 -2.20
CA ARG A 249 -10.68 -19.06 -1.22
C ARG A 249 -10.43 -19.63 0.16
N GLU A 250 -9.70 -18.90 0.96
CA GLU A 250 -9.31 -19.27 2.32
C GLU A 250 -9.73 -18.17 3.29
N ASN A 251 -9.90 -18.52 4.56
CA ASN A 251 -10.09 -17.54 5.63
C ASN A 251 -8.85 -17.57 6.52
N HIS A 252 -8.28 -16.40 6.78
CA HIS A 252 -7.18 -16.26 7.73
C HIS A 252 -7.50 -15.13 8.71
N ARG A 253 -7.72 -15.49 9.98
CA ARG A 253 -8.28 -14.58 10.99
C ARG A 253 -9.60 -14.00 10.47
N ASP A 254 -9.78 -12.69 10.52
CA ASP A 254 -10.97 -11.99 10.03
C ASP A 254 -10.88 -11.54 8.56
N MET A 255 -9.96 -12.13 7.79
CA MET A 255 -9.66 -11.73 6.41
C MET A 255 -9.93 -12.87 5.43
N GLN A 256 -10.69 -12.58 4.37
CA GLN A 256 -10.80 -13.47 3.22
C GLN A 256 -9.55 -13.35 2.35
N VAL A 257 -8.95 -14.49 2.04
CA VAL A 257 -7.78 -14.59 1.16
C VAL A 257 -8.20 -15.28 -0.13
N VAL A 258 -7.99 -14.61 -1.25
CA VAL A 258 -8.25 -15.15 -2.59
C VAL A 258 -6.91 -15.39 -3.27
N ILE A 259 -6.68 -16.62 -3.73
CA ILE A 259 -5.49 -17.01 -4.47
C ILE A 259 -5.96 -17.43 -5.85
N LYS A 260 -5.44 -16.81 -6.90
CA LYS A 260 -5.76 -17.14 -8.30
C LYS A 260 -4.49 -17.40 -9.08
N MET A 261 -4.40 -18.56 -9.73
CA MET A 261 -3.44 -18.79 -10.81
C MET A 261 -3.94 -18.09 -12.08
N THR A 262 -3.09 -17.34 -12.78
CA THR A 262 -3.50 -16.60 -13.98
C THR A 262 -2.90 -17.18 -15.24
N ASP A 263 -1.60 -17.45 -15.25
CA ASP A 263 -0.86 -17.82 -16.46
C ASP A 263 0.28 -18.74 -16.08
N ILE A 264 0.74 -19.55 -17.04
CA ILE A 264 1.91 -20.40 -16.87
C ILE A 264 2.87 -20.15 -18.03
N TYR A 265 4.13 -19.99 -17.67
CA TYR A 265 5.23 -19.79 -18.58
C TYR A 265 6.24 -20.91 -18.38
N CYS A 266 6.58 -21.60 -19.46
CA CYS A 266 7.57 -22.67 -19.44
C CYS A 266 8.75 -22.24 -20.30
N GLN A 267 9.97 -22.31 -19.74
CA GLN A 267 11.18 -22.10 -20.52
C GLN A 267 11.75 -23.45 -20.96
N LEU A 268 11.79 -23.65 -22.28
CA LEU A 268 12.59 -24.70 -22.92
C LEU A 268 13.90 -24.06 -23.39
N PRO A 269 15.09 -24.59 -23.03
CA PRO A 269 15.39 -25.95 -22.57
C PRO A 269 15.65 -26.11 -21.05
N ASP A 270 15.52 -25.04 -20.26
CA ASP A 270 16.07 -24.94 -18.90
C ASP A 270 15.24 -25.62 -17.79
N ASN A 271 14.21 -26.39 -18.13
CA ASN A 271 13.41 -27.17 -17.18
C ASN A 271 12.90 -26.31 -16.00
N HIS A 272 12.30 -25.17 -16.35
CA HIS A 272 11.76 -24.22 -15.39
C HIS A 272 10.34 -23.85 -15.79
N GLY A 273 9.38 -24.14 -14.89
CA GLY A 273 8.02 -23.63 -14.98
C GLY A 273 7.87 -22.39 -14.10
N LEU A 274 7.12 -21.40 -14.57
CA LEU A 274 6.77 -20.20 -13.83
C LEU A 274 5.26 -20.01 -13.87
N ILE A 275 4.63 -20.05 -12.71
CA ILE A 275 3.19 -19.84 -12.55
C ILE A 275 2.98 -18.39 -12.11
N SER A 276 2.23 -17.61 -12.87
CA SER A 276 1.74 -16.30 -12.44
C SER A 276 0.57 -16.48 -11.49
N VAL A 277 0.65 -15.82 -10.34
CA VAL A 277 -0.32 -15.91 -9.25
C VAL A 277 -0.67 -14.51 -8.76
N MET A 278 -1.96 -14.31 -8.51
CA MET A 278 -2.49 -13.17 -7.77
C MET A 278 -3.00 -13.65 -6.41
N VAL A 279 -2.54 -12.98 -5.36
CA VAL A 279 -3.08 -13.15 -4.00
C VAL A 279 -3.71 -11.84 -3.58
N ARG A 280 -4.97 -11.91 -3.13
CA ARG A 280 -5.66 -10.78 -2.49
C ARG A 280 -5.96 -11.10 -1.03
N GLU A 281 -5.40 -10.31 -0.14
CA GLU A 281 -5.56 -10.33 1.31
C GLU A 281 -6.22 -9.02 1.75
N GLY A 282 -7.55 -9.01 1.84
CA GLY A 282 -8.30 -7.76 2.04
C GLY A 282 -8.06 -6.78 0.89
N GLU A 283 -7.52 -5.60 1.20
CA GLU A 283 -7.16 -4.57 0.22
C GLU A 283 -5.75 -4.73 -0.36
N LEU A 284 -4.93 -5.64 0.17
CA LEU A 284 -3.61 -5.94 -0.37
C LEU A 284 -3.72 -6.94 -1.51
N ALA A 285 -3.45 -6.51 -2.74
CA ALA A 285 -3.27 -7.39 -3.88
C ALA A 285 -1.79 -7.50 -4.25
N GLN A 286 -1.29 -8.72 -4.40
CA GLN A 286 0.08 -9.03 -4.80
C GLN A 286 0.06 -9.92 -6.04
N TYR A 287 0.86 -9.55 -7.04
CA TYR A 287 1.06 -10.31 -8.27
C TYR A 287 2.49 -10.80 -8.31
N PHE A 288 2.70 -12.10 -8.45
CA PHE A 288 4.03 -12.70 -8.39
C PHE A 288 4.09 -14.03 -9.12
N GLY A 289 5.32 -14.52 -9.32
CA GLY A 289 5.56 -15.85 -9.88
C GLY A 289 5.78 -16.91 -8.81
N ILE A 290 5.40 -18.15 -9.08
CA ILE A 290 5.88 -19.35 -8.38
C ILE A 290 6.72 -20.16 -9.37
N SER A 291 7.98 -20.42 -9.02
CA SER A 291 8.90 -21.21 -9.83
C SER A 291 8.81 -22.69 -9.47
N LEU A 292 8.67 -23.52 -10.50
CA LEU A 292 8.86 -24.96 -10.49
C LEU A 292 10.24 -25.27 -11.06
N LEU A 293 11.18 -25.68 -10.21
CA LEU A 293 12.53 -26.07 -10.63
C LEU A 293 12.69 -27.58 -10.52
N PHE A 294 12.81 -28.25 -11.67
CA PHE A 294 13.07 -29.68 -11.75
C PHE A 294 14.57 -29.94 -11.55
N ARG A 295 14.95 -30.48 -10.40
CA ARG A 295 16.34 -30.72 -10.00
C ARG A 295 16.76 -32.17 -10.30
N LYS A 296 18.05 -32.46 -10.12
CA LYS A 296 18.59 -33.83 -10.14
C LYS A 296 18.00 -34.66 -8.97
N ASN A 297 18.15 -35.99 -9.04
CA ASN A 297 17.68 -36.94 -8.01
C ASN A 297 16.16 -36.93 -7.77
N ASN A 298 15.37 -36.60 -8.81
CA ASN A 298 13.92 -36.52 -8.74
C ASN A 298 13.41 -35.60 -7.59
N GLN A 299 14.05 -34.44 -7.47
CA GLN A 299 13.59 -33.36 -6.61
C GLN A 299 12.88 -32.30 -7.43
N LEU A 300 11.71 -31.87 -6.95
CA LEU A 300 10.97 -30.73 -7.47
C LEU A 300 10.93 -29.62 -6.43
N LEU A 301 11.50 -28.47 -6.75
CA LEU A 301 11.40 -27.28 -5.89
C LEU A 301 10.26 -26.38 -6.39
N VAL A 302 9.29 -26.15 -5.51
CA VAL A 302 8.24 -25.14 -5.66
C VAL A 302 8.63 -23.95 -4.80
N LYS A 303 8.96 -22.81 -5.41
CA LYS A 303 9.41 -21.62 -4.65
C LYS A 303 8.76 -20.34 -5.13
N LEU A 304 8.62 -19.37 -4.23
CA LEU A 304 8.28 -17.99 -4.61
C LEU A 304 9.36 -17.43 -5.55
N ALA A 305 8.94 -16.92 -6.71
CA ALA A 305 9.82 -16.18 -7.60
C ALA A 305 9.97 -14.74 -7.10
N PRO A 306 11.17 -14.14 -7.18
CA PRO A 306 11.38 -12.75 -6.79
C PRO A 306 10.76 -11.74 -7.78
N MET A 307 10.10 -12.21 -8.85
CA MET A 307 9.45 -11.36 -9.83
C MET A 307 8.29 -10.60 -9.20
N GLY A 308 8.32 -9.26 -9.33
CA GLY A 308 7.37 -8.38 -8.65
C GLY A 308 7.72 -8.07 -7.18
N GLN A 309 8.83 -8.61 -6.67
CA GLN A 309 9.29 -8.43 -5.28
C GLN A 309 8.17 -8.64 -4.24
N PRO A 310 7.47 -9.80 -4.27
CA PRO A 310 6.35 -10.07 -3.39
C PRO A 310 6.77 -10.09 -1.92
N ARG A 311 5.89 -9.60 -1.05
CA ARG A 311 6.00 -9.78 0.39
C ARG A 311 5.51 -11.18 0.76
N PRO A 312 6.27 -12.00 1.52
CA PRO A 312 5.86 -13.35 1.91
C PRO A 312 4.82 -13.34 3.04
N THR A 313 3.67 -12.74 2.76
CA THR A 313 2.48 -12.73 3.62
C THR A 313 1.89 -14.14 3.76
N TRP A 314 0.90 -14.30 4.63
CA TRP A 314 0.24 -15.59 4.83
C TRP A 314 -0.36 -16.13 3.51
N GLY A 315 -1.05 -15.29 2.75
CA GLY A 315 -1.65 -15.67 1.47
C GLY A 315 -0.61 -16.06 0.42
N VAL A 316 0.53 -15.35 0.36
CA VAL A 316 1.63 -15.70 -0.55
C VAL A 316 2.26 -17.05 -0.18
N LYS A 317 2.49 -17.29 1.11
CA LYS A 317 2.93 -18.58 1.63
C LYS A 317 1.93 -19.69 1.32
N LYS A 318 0.63 -19.42 1.52
CA LYS A 318 -0.46 -20.35 1.22
C LYS A 318 -0.56 -20.66 -0.27
N ALA A 319 -0.27 -19.70 -1.15
CA ALA A 319 -0.24 -19.95 -2.60
C ALA A 319 0.87 -20.93 -2.98
N VAL A 320 2.08 -20.80 -2.42
CA VAL A 320 3.16 -21.77 -2.62
C VAL A 320 2.76 -23.16 -2.11
N GLN A 321 2.10 -23.23 -0.95
CA GLN A 321 1.56 -24.48 -0.42
C GLN A 321 0.51 -25.10 -1.36
N LYS A 322 -0.46 -24.32 -1.85
CA LYS A 322 -1.53 -24.82 -2.72
C LYS A 322 -1.02 -25.41 -4.03
N VAL A 323 0.01 -24.81 -4.62
CA VAL A 323 0.65 -25.37 -5.83
C VAL A 323 1.32 -26.70 -5.50
N ALA A 324 2.01 -26.82 -4.36
CA ALA A 324 2.64 -28.08 -3.95
C ALA A 324 1.59 -29.15 -3.63
N ASP A 325 0.50 -28.79 -2.94
CA ASP A 325 -0.61 -29.69 -2.61
C ASP A 325 -1.26 -30.25 -3.87
N LEU A 326 -1.56 -29.40 -4.86
CA LEU A 326 -2.11 -29.81 -6.16
C LEU A 326 -1.24 -30.87 -6.86
N ILE A 327 0.09 -30.69 -6.80
CA ILE A 327 1.05 -31.63 -7.37
C ILE A 327 1.00 -32.97 -6.62
N LEU A 328 1.04 -32.93 -5.28
CA LEU A 328 1.01 -34.12 -4.42
C LEU A 328 -0.28 -34.92 -4.56
N GLU A 329 -1.43 -34.24 -4.70
CA GLU A 329 -2.73 -34.88 -4.90
C GLU A 329 -2.79 -35.71 -6.20
N THR A 330 -2.08 -35.27 -7.24
CA THR A 330 -2.07 -35.93 -8.56
C THR A 330 -0.90 -36.92 -8.72
N HIS A 331 0.17 -36.76 -7.94
CA HIS A 331 1.39 -37.57 -8.04
C HIS A 331 1.71 -38.23 -6.69
N PRO A 332 1.06 -39.36 -6.35
CA PRO A 332 1.18 -40.00 -5.03
C PRO A 332 2.58 -40.57 -4.73
N HIS A 333 3.46 -40.65 -5.75
CA HIS A 333 4.85 -41.05 -5.58
C HIS A 333 5.76 -39.92 -5.09
N LEU A 334 5.28 -38.68 -5.12
CA LEU A 334 5.95 -37.54 -4.52
C LEU A 334 5.57 -37.43 -3.04
N TRP A 335 6.53 -37.00 -2.22
CA TRP A 335 6.30 -36.61 -0.83
C TRP A 335 7.00 -35.30 -0.50
N LEU A 336 6.55 -34.66 0.58
CA LEU A 336 7.17 -33.45 1.11
C LEU A 336 8.52 -33.78 1.76
N ALA A 337 9.63 -33.34 1.15
CA ALA A 337 10.97 -33.53 1.71
C ALA A 337 11.35 -32.41 2.67
N SER A 338 11.03 -31.15 2.33
CA SER A 338 11.25 -30.00 3.20
C SER A 338 10.33 -28.83 2.84
N SER A 339 10.09 -27.94 3.81
CA SER A 339 9.28 -26.73 3.62
C SER A 339 9.80 -25.59 4.49
N THR A 340 9.91 -24.40 3.92
CA THR A 340 10.08 -23.13 4.66
C THR A 340 8.77 -22.37 4.82
N VAL A 341 7.67 -22.96 4.34
CA VAL A 341 6.32 -22.41 4.47
C VAL A 341 5.87 -22.56 5.92
N GLY A 342 6.20 -21.57 6.76
CA GLY A 342 5.70 -21.48 8.13
C GLY A 342 4.28 -20.91 8.15
N LEU A 343 3.29 -21.79 7.98
CA LEU A 343 1.84 -21.52 8.02
C LEU A 343 1.17 -22.09 9.27
#